data_AF-A0A0P9VY60-F1
#
_entry.id   AF-A0A0P9VY60-F1
#
_cell.length_a   1.000
_cell.length_b   1.000
_cell.length_c   1.000
_cell.angle_alpha   90.00
_cell.angle_beta   90.00
_cell.angle_gamma   90.00
#
_symmetry.space_group_name_H-M   'P 1'
#
loop_
_entity.id
_entity.type
_entity.pdbx_description
1 polymer ?
#
loop_
_entity_poly.entity_id
_entity_poly.type
_entity_poly.pdbx_seq_one_letter_code
_entity_poly.pdbx_strand_id
1 'polypeptide(L)'
;MVAAVSASALAGMAHNGMDNIPKEGTWLLDGGERVLNPNQNRDLTKYLADKAGSGSGGAPSFTISAPVNVQAQPGMTDADAARQGSAISSALEAQLGQFLEREMRQGGRLWRRA
;
A
#
# COMPACT_ATOMS: atom_id res chain seq x y z
N MET A 1 35.60 25.88 43.27
CA MET A 1 34.21 25.47 43.55
C MET A 1 33.94 24.22 42.74
N VAL A 2 33.94 23.05 43.36
CA VAL A 2 33.59 21.78 42.69
C VAL A 2 32.06 21.72 42.68
N ALA A 3 31.45 21.84 41.50
CA ALA A 3 30.02 21.65 41.35
C ALA A 3 29.71 20.17 41.61
N ALA A 4 29.06 19.88 42.73
CA ALA A 4 28.48 18.58 42.99
C ALA A 4 27.40 18.34 41.93
N VAL A 5 27.73 17.56 40.90
CA VAL A 5 26.71 17.03 39.98
C VAL A 5 25.89 16.05 40.81
N SER A 6 24.71 16.49 41.23
CA SER A 6 23.70 15.65 41.86
C SER A 6 23.45 14.46 40.93
N ALA A 7 23.87 13.27 41.36
CA ALA A 7 23.63 12.03 40.65
C ALA A 7 22.11 11.86 40.52
N SER A 8 21.58 12.14 39.33
CA SER A 8 20.17 11.91 39.03
C SER A 8 19.90 10.43 39.19
N ALA A 9 18.90 10.06 40.00
CA ALA A 9 18.54 8.66 40.17
C ALA A 9 18.05 8.11 38.82
N LEU A 10 18.84 7.22 38.22
CA LEU A 10 18.50 6.64 36.94
C LEU A 10 17.27 5.73 37.10
N ALA A 11 16.28 5.92 36.23
CA ALA A 11 15.08 5.08 36.20
C ALA A 11 15.36 3.70 35.60
N GLY A 12 16.32 3.62 34.67
CA GLY A 12 16.80 2.37 34.07
C GLY A 12 17.75 2.57 32.88
N MET A 13 18.13 1.46 32.25
CA MET A 13 18.93 1.41 31.02
C MET A 13 18.06 0.88 29.89
N ALA A 14 18.06 1.54 28.73
CA ALA A 14 17.26 1.19 27.56
C ALA A 14 18.16 0.70 26.40
N HIS A 15 19.18 -0.10 26.70
CA HIS A 15 20.08 -0.68 25.71
C HIS A 15 19.35 -1.63 24.75
N ASN A 16 19.58 -1.46 23.44
CA ASN A 16 18.96 -2.19 22.33
C ASN A 16 17.47 -1.84 22.10
N GLY A 17 17.03 -0.70 22.60
CA GLY A 17 15.63 -0.28 22.54
C GLY A 17 14.72 -0.97 23.56
N MET A 18 13.47 -0.53 23.62
CA MET A 18 12.44 -1.06 24.50
C MET A 18 11.05 -0.76 23.95
N ASP A 19 10.09 -1.64 24.20
CA ASP A 19 8.72 -1.49 23.68
C ASP A 19 7.92 -0.40 24.43
N ASN A 20 8.09 -0.29 25.75
CA ASN A 20 7.34 0.68 26.56
C ASN A 20 8.09 1.11 27.84
N ILE A 21 8.04 2.40 28.15
CA ILE A 21 8.58 3.02 29.37
C ILE A 21 7.63 2.74 30.55
N PRO A 22 8.04 1.98 31.59
CA PRO A 22 7.14 1.58 32.67
C PRO A 22 6.77 2.74 33.60
N LYS A 23 7.65 3.73 33.76
CA LYS A 23 7.44 4.96 34.52
C LYS A 23 8.33 6.08 34.00
N GLU A 24 7.89 7.33 34.18
CA GLU A 24 8.69 8.51 33.84
C GLU A 24 9.99 8.56 34.67
N GLY A 25 11.07 9.02 34.04
CA GLY A 25 12.36 9.19 34.69
C GLY A 25 13.50 9.36 33.71
N THR A 26 14.73 9.31 34.21
CA THR A 26 15.95 9.43 33.39
C THR A 26 16.41 8.05 32.91
N TRP A 27 16.70 7.91 31.61
CA TRP A 27 17.10 6.65 30.98
C TRP A 27 18.46 6.78 30.31
N LEU A 28 19.32 5.77 30.45
CA LEU A 28 20.57 5.67 29.70
C LEU A 28 20.34 4.97 28.36
N LEU A 29 20.96 5.53 27.32
CA LEU A 29 20.90 5.08 25.93
C LEU A 29 22.31 4.85 25.39
N ASP A 30 22.42 3.91 24.46
CA ASP A 30 23.62 3.70 23.69
C ASP A 30 23.76 4.73 22.56
N GLY A 31 25.01 5.04 22.20
CA GLY A 31 25.31 5.90 21.05
C GLY A 31 24.75 5.30 19.77
N GLY A 32 23.88 6.03 19.07
CA GLY A 32 23.24 5.59 17.83
C GLY A 32 21.76 5.20 17.97
N GLU A 33 21.24 5.08 19.19
CA GLU A 33 19.82 4.87 19.44
C GLU A 33 18.98 6.13 19.17
N ARG A 34 17.72 5.96 18.77
CA ARG A 34 16.81 7.07 18.44
C ARG A 34 15.64 7.13 19.42
N VAL A 35 15.41 8.32 19.97
CA VAL A 35 14.20 8.63 20.73
C VAL A 35 13.23 9.37 19.81
N LEU A 36 12.03 8.82 19.65
CA LEU A 36 10.98 9.42 18.83
C LEU A 36 9.98 10.16 19.72
N ASN A 37 9.44 11.28 19.20
CA ASN A 37 8.29 11.87 19.86
C ASN A 37 7.03 11.00 19.63
N PRO A 38 5.97 11.16 20.45
CA PRO A 38 4.79 10.28 20.39
C PRO A 38 4.09 10.24 19.02
N ASN A 39 4.02 11.39 18.32
CA ASN A 39 3.40 11.46 17.00
C ASN A 39 4.22 10.72 15.94
N GLN A 40 5.55 10.93 15.94
CA GLN A 40 6.47 10.22 15.05
C GLN A 40 6.45 8.72 15.31
N ASN A 41 6.36 8.30 16.57
CA ASN A 41 6.25 6.89 16.92
C ASN A 41 4.96 6.27 16.35
N ARG A 42 3.81 6.93 16.55
CA ARG A 42 2.53 6.49 15.97
C ARG A 42 2.60 6.39 14.44
N ASP A 43 3.15 7.41 13.80
CA ASP A 43 3.20 7.49 12.34
C ASP A 43 4.16 6.42 11.77
N LEU A 44 5.30 6.16 12.44
CA LEU A 44 6.20 5.07 12.10
C LEU A 44 5.54 3.70 12.26
N THR A 45 4.88 3.45 13.40
CA THR A 45 4.14 2.21 13.65
C THR A 45 3.09 1.95 12.58
N LYS A 46 2.34 2.99 12.20
CA LYS A 46 1.36 2.89 11.11
C LYS A 46 2.02 2.55 9.78
N TYR A 47 3.09 3.25 9.42
CA TYR A 47 3.82 2.99 8.18
C TYR A 47 4.35 1.55 8.11
N LEU A 48 4.90 1.03 9.21
CA LEU A 48 5.38 -0.34 9.29
C LEU A 48 4.24 -1.36 9.19
N ALA A 49 3.09 -1.10 9.82
CA ALA A 49 1.91 -1.94 9.71
C ALA A 49 1.35 -1.97 8.28
N ASP A 50 1.26 -0.81 7.61
CA ASP A 50 0.83 -0.69 6.22
C ASP A 50 1.81 -1.41 5.28
N LYS A 51 3.12 -1.34 5.54
CA LYS A 51 4.16 -2.08 4.80
C LYS A 51 4.11 -3.59 5.05
N ALA A 52 3.87 -4.03 6.28
CA ALA A 52 3.71 -5.44 6.60
C ALA A 52 2.43 -6.01 5.96
N GLY A 53 1.33 -5.26 5.96
CA GLY A 53 0.06 -5.65 5.31
C GLY A 53 0.13 -5.62 3.79
N SER A 54 0.83 -4.64 3.20
CA SER A 54 1.07 -4.55 1.75
C SER A 54 2.21 -5.45 1.24
N GLY A 55 2.90 -6.17 2.13
CA GLY A 55 3.90 -7.19 1.80
C GLY A 55 3.31 -8.47 1.22
N SER A 56 1.99 -8.66 1.28
CA SER A 56 1.29 -9.63 0.44
C SER A 56 1.18 -9.08 -0.98
N GLY A 57 2.26 -9.23 -1.74
CA GLY A 57 2.37 -8.87 -3.16
C GLY A 57 1.50 -9.72 -4.08
N GLY A 58 0.20 -9.82 -3.79
CA GLY A 58 -0.80 -10.17 -4.77
C GLY A 58 -1.25 -8.88 -5.45
N ALA A 59 -0.96 -8.74 -6.75
CA ALA A 59 -1.57 -7.69 -7.55
C ALA A 59 -3.09 -7.68 -7.27
N PRO A 60 -3.72 -6.50 -7.10
CA PRO A 60 -5.16 -6.43 -6.90
C PRO A 60 -5.85 -7.18 -8.04
N SER A 61 -6.48 -8.31 -7.74
CA SER A 61 -7.21 -9.09 -8.73
C SER A 61 -8.49 -8.32 -9.07
N PHE A 62 -8.50 -7.68 -10.24
CA PHE A 62 -9.65 -6.94 -10.73
C PHE A 62 -10.35 -7.75 -11.82
N THR A 63 -11.60 -8.17 -11.55
CA THR A 63 -12.43 -8.89 -12.52
C THR A 63 -13.37 -7.91 -13.21
N ILE A 64 -13.23 -7.75 -14.53
CA ILE A 64 -14.10 -6.90 -15.35
C ILE A 64 -15.05 -7.79 -16.14
N SER A 65 -16.35 -7.67 -15.84
CA SER A 65 -17.41 -8.32 -16.62
C SER A 65 -17.91 -7.35 -17.68
N ALA A 66 -17.53 -7.55 -18.94
CA ALA A 66 -17.99 -6.74 -20.08
C ALA A 66 -18.75 -7.62 -21.09
N PRO A 67 -20.07 -7.82 -20.92
CA PRO A 67 -20.87 -8.61 -21.86
C PRO A 67 -21.02 -7.87 -23.19
N VAL A 68 -20.71 -8.55 -24.30
CA VAL A 68 -20.92 -8.04 -25.67
C VAL A 68 -22.22 -8.63 -26.22
N ASN A 69 -23.24 -7.80 -26.41
CA ASN A 69 -24.50 -8.22 -27.02
C ASN A 69 -24.49 -7.86 -28.51
N VAL A 70 -24.38 -8.85 -29.38
CA VAL A 70 -24.50 -8.66 -30.85
C VAL A 70 -25.94 -8.92 -31.24
N GLN A 71 -26.69 -7.87 -31.54
CA GLN A 71 -28.03 -7.99 -32.11
C GLN A 71 -27.88 -8.21 -33.63
N ALA A 72 -28.15 -9.44 -34.09
CA ALA A 72 -28.16 -9.74 -35.52
C ALA A 72 -29.25 -8.90 -36.20
N GLN A 73 -28.84 -8.06 -37.14
CA GLN A 73 -29.76 -7.27 -37.95
C GLN A 73 -30.45 -8.20 -38.97
N PRO A 74 -31.73 -7.97 -39.35
CA PRO A 74 -32.44 -8.86 -40.27
C PRO A 74 -31.66 -9.04 -41.59
N GLY A 75 -31.26 -10.27 -41.90
CA GLY A 75 -30.45 -10.60 -43.08
C GLY A 75 -28.98 -10.97 -42.81
N MET A 76 -28.54 -10.90 -41.55
CA MET A 76 -27.19 -11.29 -41.13
C MET A 76 -27.14 -12.78 -40.76
N THR A 77 -26.16 -13.52 -41.27
CA THR A 77 -26.00 -14.94 -40.92
C THR A 77 -25.36 -15.10 -39.54
N ASP A 78 -25.60 -16.22 -38.86
CA ASP A 78 -24.95 -16.53 -37.56
C ASP A 78 -23.42 -16.49 -37.67
N ALA A 79 -22.87 -16.82 -38.84
CA ALA A 79 -21.45 -16.74 -39.12
C ALA A 79 -20.92 -15.29 -39.13
N ASP A 80 -21.70 -14.35 -39.64
CA ASP A 80 -21.36 -12.92 -39.64
C ASP A 80 -21.48 -12.34 -38.22
N ALA A 81 -22.45 -12.80 -37.41
CA ALA A 81 -22.59 -12.43 -36.00
C ALA A 81 -21.40 -12.90 -35.15
N ALA A 82 -20.95 -14.12 -35.36
CA ALA A 82 -19.77 -14.66 -34.66
C ALA A 82 -18.48 -13.90 -35.04
N ARG A 83 -18.30 -13.56 -36.32
CA ARG A 83 -17.17 -12.74 -36.79
C ARG A 83 -17.20 -11.34 -36.21
N GLN A 84 -18.38 -10.72 -36.14
CA GLN A 84 -18.53 -9.41 -35.51
C GLN A 84 -18.25 -9.48 -34.00
N GLY A 85 -18.77 -10.48 -33.29
CA GLY A 85 -18.54 -10.66 -31.86
C GLY A 85 -17.06 -10.79 -31.50
N SER A 86 -16.32 -11.60 -32.25
CA SER A 86 -14.86 -11.80 -32.07
C SER A 86 -14.02 -10.57 -32.43
N ALA A 87 -14.43 -9.79 -33.43
CA ALA A 87 -13.79 -8.52 -33.75
C ALA A 87 -14.02 -7.46 -32.65
N ILE A 88 -15.21 -7.42 -32.06
CA ILE A 88 -15.53 -6.51 -30.96
C ILE A 88 -14.80 -6.91 -29.68
N SER A 89 -14.73 -8.21 -29.36
CA SER A 89 -14.05 -8.68 -28.15
C SER A 89 -12.56 -8.37 -28.17
N SER A 90 -11.89 -8.61 -29.29
CA SER A 90 -10.46 -8.29 -29.45
C SER A 90 -10.19 -6.78 -29.41
N ALA A 91 -11.06 -5.96 -30.01
CA ALA A 91 -10.97 -4.50 -29.91
C ALA A 91 -11.16 -4.00 -28.48
N LEU A 92 -12.11 -4.60 -27.73
CA LEU A 92 -12.36 -4.29 -26.34
C LEU A 92 -11.16 -4.65 -25.45
N GLU A 93 -10.59 -5.85 -25.62
CA GLU A 93 -9.39 -6.29 -24.90
C GLU A 93 -8.22 -5.32 -25.10
N ALA A 94 -7.98 -4.88 -26.34
CA ALA A 94 -6.91 -3.93 -26.66
C ALA A 94 -7.14 -2.56 -26.01
N GLN A 95 -8.37 -2.04 -26.08
CA GLN A 95 -8.71 -0.75 -25.45
C GLN A 95 -8.61 -0.82 -23.92
N LEU A 96 -9.06 -1.93 -23.33
CA LEU A 96 -9.05 -2.15 -21.90
C LEU A 96 -7.63 -2.32 -21.37
N GLY A 97 -6.78 -3.06 -22.07
CA GLY A 97 -5.35 -3.16 -21.76
C GLY A 97 -4.67 -1.79 -21.73
N GLN A 98 -4.86 -0.98 -22.76
CA GLN A 98 -4.32 0.39 -22.81
C GLN A 98 -4.88 1.32 -21.72
N PHE A 99 -6.14 1.14 -21.33
CA PHE A 99 -6.74 1.90 -20.23
C PHE A 99 -6.15 1.49 -18.88
N LEU A 100 -6.08 0.19 -18.61
CA LEU A 100 -5.50 -0.35 -17.39
C LEU A 100 -4.04 0.05 -17.25
N GLU A 101 -3.23 -0.06 -18.30
CA GLU A 101 -1.83 0.39 -18.28
C GLU A 101 -1.70 1.88 -17.93
N ARG A 102 -2.58 2.73 -18.46
CA ARG A 102 -2.58 4.17 -18.13
C ARG A 102 -3.00 4.44 -16.69
N GLU A 103 -4.01 3.74 -16.20
CA GLU A 103 -4.60 3.97 -14.87
C GLU A 103 -3.85 3.25 -13.73
N MET A 104 -3.05 2.22 -14.04
CA MET A 104 -2.17 1.54 -13.10
C MET A 104 -0.81 2.23 -12.92
N ARG A 105 -0.42 3.14 -13.83
CA ARG A 105 0.80 3.95 -13.66
C ARG A 105 0.68 4.86 -12.43
N GLN A 106 1.84 5.23 -11.87
CA GLN A 106 1.93 6.08 -10.69
C GLN A 106 1.11 7.37 -10.90
N GLY A 107 0.06 7.57 -10.08
CA GLY A 107 -0.87 8.70 -10.18
C GLY A 107 -2.19 8.42 -10.91
N GLY A 108 -2.38 7.24 -11.49
CA GLY A 108 -3.66 6.82 -12.07
C GLY A 108 -4.72 6.47 -11.02
N ARG A 109 -6.00 6.45 -11.43
CA ARG A 109 -7.14 6.27 -10.53
C ARG A 109 -7.22 4.87 -9.94
N LEU A 110 -6.57 3.89 -10.57
CA LEU A 110 -6.47 2.51 -10.10
C LEU A 110 -5.19 2.25 -9.30
N TRP A 111 -4.17 3.12 -9.40
CA TRP A 111 -2.91 2.99 -8.67
C TRP A 111 -3.05 3.23 -7.16
N ARG A 112 -4.01 4.06 -6.75
CA ARG A 112 -4.18 4.48 -5.34
C ARG A 112 -5.52 3.98 -4.78
N ARG A 113 -5.68 2.67 -4.66
CA ARG A 113 -6.68 2.04 -3.78
C ARG A 113 -6.23 0.60 -3.47
N ALA A 114 -5.14 0.49 -2.72
CA ALA A 114 -4.79 -0.65 -1.89
C ALA A 114 -4.21 -0.10 -0.60
#